data_AF-A0A4V1J3V8-F1
#
_entry.id   AF-A0A4V1J3V8-F1
#
_cell.length_a   1.000
_cell.length_b   1.000
_cell.length_c   1.000
_cell.angle_alpha   90.00
_cell.angle_beta   90.00
_cell.angle_gamma   90.00
#
_symmetry.space_group_name_H-M   'P 1'
#
loop_
_entity.id
_entity.type
_entity.pdbx_description
1 polymer ?
#
loop_
_entity_poly.entity_id
_entity_poly.type
_entity_poly.pdbx_seq_one_letter_code
_entity_poly.pdbx_strand_id
1 'polypeptide(L)'
;MPMLKHRDITRNRFGKFLATGQFAEVSLFHVLTTKRENRHHYVKLRSYSVPDLQRISFAEAMKAEFKPAKIGDSFGPTWSTHWFEVKVTIPEDWVNEEVEFRWDADCEGLLWSKDGVPIHGLITGKFPALGSE
;
A
#
# COMPACT_ATOMS: atom_id res chain seq x y z
N MET A 1 -29.58 39.48 9.01
CA MET A 1 -28.70 39.39 7.82
C MET A 1 -28.69 37.95 7.33
N PRO A 2 -29.11 37.65 6.09
CA PRO A 2 -28.95 36.30 5.54
C PRO A 2 -27.46 36.00 5.30
N MET A 3 -27.01 34.82 5.71
CA MET A 3 -25.63 34.37 5.55
C MET A 3 -25.38 33.97 4.08
N LEU A 4 -24.60 34.76 3.34
CA LEU A 4 -24.16 34.40 2.00
C LEU A 4 -23.12 33.26 2.07
N LYS A 5 -23.42 32.11 1.47
CA LYS A 5 -22.46 31.02 1.25
C LYS A 5 -21.92 31.08 -0.18
N HIS A 6 -20.65 31.42 -0.35
CA HIS A 6 -19.99 31.37 -1.66
C HIS A 6 -19.63 29.92 -2.01
N ARG A 7 -20.13 29.45 -3.16
CA ARG A 7 -19.97 28.05 -3.60
C ARG A 7 -18.49 27.66 -3.73
N ASP A 8 -17.70 28.50 -4.37
CA ASP A 8 -16.30 28.16 -4.68
C ASP A 8 -15.43 28.08 -3.43
N ILE A 9 -15.68 28.96 -2.45
CA ILE A 9 -15.02 28.90 -1.12
C ILE A 9 -15.39 27.60 -0.42
N THR A 10 -16.67 27.23 -0.45
CA THR A 10 -17.16 25.99 0.17
C THR A 10 -16.52 24.76 -0.46
N ARG A 11 -16.44 24.70 -1.80
CA ARG A 11 -15.80 23.59 -2.52
C ARG A 11 -14.30 23.49 -2.21
N ASN A 12 -13.60 24.62 -2.18
CA ASN A 12 -12.16 24.64 -1.87
C ASN A 12 -11.89 24.11 -0.45
N ARG A 13 -12.74 24.47 0.53
CA ARG A 13 -12.63 23.93 1.91
C ARG A 13 -12.79 22.42 1.97
N PHE A 14 -13.70 21.83 1.19
CA PHE A 14 -13.79 20.37 1.09
C PHE A 14 -12.54 19.74 0.48
N GLY A 15 -11.96 20.36 -0.56
CA GLY A 15 -10.68 19.93 -1.11
C GLY A 15 -9.57 19.91 -0.05
N LYS A 16 -9.46 20.98 0.75
CA LYS A 16 -8.50 21.08 1.85
C LYS A 16 -8.75 20.05 2.96
N PHE A 17 -10.01 19.74 3.25
CA PHE A 17 -10.37 18.72 4.23
C PHE A 17 -9.97 17.31 3.81
N LEU A 18 -9.80 17.06 2.51
CA LEU A 18 -9.34 15.78 1.96
C LEU A 18 -7.87 15.81 1.53
N ALA A 19 -7.16 16.94 1.66
CA ALA A 19 -5.79 17.06 1.19
C ALA A 19 -4.78 16.62 2.26
N THR A 20 -3.65 16.05 1.84
CA THR A 20 -2.53 15.66 2.70
C THR A 20 -1.43 16.72 2.78
N GLY A 21 -1.77 17.99 2.56
CA GLY A 21 -0.83 19.13 2.50
C GLY A 21 -0.86 20.03 3.74
N GLN A 22 -0.89 21.35 3.53
CA GLN A 22 -0.86 22.37 4.60
C GLN A 22 -1.86 22.12 5.75
N PHE A 23 -3.02 21.51 5.46
CA PHE A 23 -4.09 21.24 6.42
C PHE A 23 -4.18 19.77 6.81
N ALA A 24 -3.13 18.97 6.59
CA ALA A 24 -3.14 17.53 6.85
C ALA A 24 -3.62 17.21 8.28
N GLU A 25 -3.16 17.94 9.29
CA GLU A 25 -3.51 17.72 10.71
C GLU A 25 -5.00 17.91 11.06
N VAL A 26 -5.75 18.60 10.20
CA VAL A 26 -7.21 18.80 10.36
C VAL A 26 -8.01 18.15 9.23
N SER A 27 -7.34 17.35 8.40
CA SER A 27 -7.97 16.62 7.30
C SER A 27 -8.71 15.39 7.81
N LEU A 28 -9.66 14.90 7.01
CA LEU A 28 -10.33 13.63 7.25
C LEU A 28 -9.32 12.48 7.39
N PHE A 29 -8.27 12.48 6.56
CA PHE A 29 -7.26 11.43 6.56
C PHE A 29 -6.46 11.37 7.86
N HIS A 30 -6.23 12.51 8.52
CA HIS A 30 -5.58 12.52 9.83
C HIS A 30 -6.45 11.86 10.91
N VAL A 31 -7.77 12.04 10.83
CA VAL A 31 -8.71 11.38 11.75
C VAL A 31 -8.82 9.88 11.44
N LEU A 32 -8.83 9.50 10.16
CA LEU A 32 -8.98 8.10 9.75
C LEU A 32 -7.70 7.28 9.90
N THR A 33 -6.52 7.88 9.71
CA THR A 33 -5.23 7.21 9.78
C THR A 33 -4.45 7.71 10.98
N THR A 34 -4.72 7.11 12.14
CA THR A 34 -4.13 7.53 13.42
C THR A 34 -2.74 6.94 13.65
N LYS A 35 -2.49 5.72 13.15
CA LYS A 35 -1.23 4.97 13.36
C LYS A 35 -0.74 4.39 12.04
N ARG A 36 0.57 4.46 11.79
CA ARG A 36 1.21 3.85 10.62
C ARG A 36 2.62 3.41 10.95
N GLU A 37 3.01 2.25 10.42
CA GLU A 37 4.32 1.66 10.67
C GLU A 37 4.81 0.89 9.44
N ASN A 38 6.10 0.98 9.14
CA ASN A 38 6.74 0.30 8.03
C ASN A 38 8.19 -0.14 8.32
N ARG A 39 8.66 0.04 9.57
CA ARG A 39 10.01 -0.36 9.97
C ARG A 39 10.19 -1.86 9.81
N HIS A 40 11.42 -2.26 9.49
CA HIS A 40 11.82 -3.65 9.24
C HIS A 40 11.48 -4.62 10.40
N HIS A 41 11.40 -4.09 11.63
CA HIS A 41 10.95 -4.85 12.80
C HIS A 41 9.51 -5.39 12.63
N TYR A 42 8.60 -4.56 12.12
CA TYR A 42 7.18 -4.87 11.97
C TYR A 42 6.86 -5.49 10.61
N VAL A 43 7.53 -5.04 9.54
CA VAL A 43 7.31 -5.55 8.18
C VAL A 43 8.62 -6.05 7.61
N LYS A 44 8.73 -7.37 7.43
CA LYS A 44 9.87 -8.02 6.78
C LYS A 44 9.47 -8.46 5.39
N LEU A 45 10.23 -8.02 4.40
CA LEU A 45 10.04 -8.38 3.01
C LEU A 45 11.20 -9.27 2.56
N ARG A 46 10.86 -10.32 1.84
CA ARG A 46 11.82 -11.08 1.03
C ARG A 46 11.22 -11.27 -0.35
N SER A 47 12.06 -11.30 -1.37
CA SER A 47 11.63 -11.42 -2.75
C SER A 47 12.35 -12.53 -3.48
N TYR A 48 11.65 -13.14 -4.43
CA TYR A 48 12.21 -14.00 -5.45
C TYR A 48 11.79 -13.49 -6.82
N SER A 49 12.78 -13.16 -7.66
CA SER A 49 12.56 -12.74 -9.05
C SER A 49 12.57 -13.96 -9.95
N VAL A 50 11.46 -14.19 -10.66
CA VAL A 50 11.35 -15.32 -11.59
C VAL A 50 12.24 -15.06 -12.81
N PRO A 51 13.17 -15.98 -13.16
CA PRO A 51 14.03 -15.82 -14.32
C PRO A 51 13.26 -15.92 -15.64
N ASP A 52 13.88 -15.45 -16.72
CA ASP A 52 13.42 -15.64 -18.11
C ASP A 52 11.98 -15.18 -18.40
N LEU A 53 11.48 -14.20 -17.62
CA LEU A 53 10.11 -13.67 -17.73
C LEU A 53 9.01 -14.73 -17.60
N GLN A 54 9.32 -15.85 -16.96
CA GLN A 54 8.38 -16.94 -16.75
C GLN A 54 7.31 -16.55 -15.73
N ARG A 55 6.17 -17.25 -15.82
CA ARG A 55 5.10 -17.21 -14.82
C ARG A 55 5.00 -18.59 -14.21
N ILE A 56 5.36 -18.68 -12.94
CA ILE A 56 5.36 -19.92 -12.19
C ILE A 56 4.16 -19.97 -11.25
N SER A 57 3.74 -21.18 -10.90
CA SER A 57 2.70 -21.43 -9.91
C SER A 57 3.17 -21.08 -8.49
N PHE A 58 2.23 -20.92 -7.56
CA PHE A 58 2.53 -20.76 -6.14
C PHE A 58 3.41 -21.91 -5.61
N ALA A 59 3.10 -23.15 -5.97
CA ALA A 59 3.82 -24.33 -5.51
C ALA A 59 5.28 -24.38 -5.99
N GLU A 60 5.57 -23.80 -7.16
CA GLU A 60 6.95 -23.64 -7.65
C GLU A 60 7.65 -22.48 -6.95
N ALA A 61 6.97 -21.35 -6.78
CA ALA A 61 7.52 -20.18 -6.08
C ALA A 61 7.92 -20.51 -4.64
N MET A 62 7.14 -21.32 -3.93
CA MET A 62 7.45 -21.74 -2.54
C MET A 62 8.71 -22.61 -2.41
N LYS A 63 9.24 -23.15 -3.50
CA LYS A 63 10.51 -23.91 -3.51
C LYS A 63 11.72 -23.02 -3.75
N ALA A 64 11.51 -21.75 -4.10
CA ALA A 64 12.57 -20.82 -4.44
C ALA A 64 13.27 -20.27 -3.20
N GLU A 65 14.48 -19.75 -3.39
CA GLU A 65 15.22 -19.04 -2.36
C GLU A 65 14.87 -17.55 -2.36
N PHE A 66 14.08 -17.12 -1.39
CA PHE A 66 13.72 -15.71 -1.21
C PHE A 66 14.86 -14.93 -0.54
N LYS A 67 15.25 -13.81 -1.15
CA LYS A 67 16.31 -12.92 -0.66
C LYS A 67 15.71 -11.71 0.05
N PRO A 68 16.39 -11.10 1.04
CA PRO A 68 15.90 -9.88 1.69
C PRO A 68 15.55 -8.77 0.69
N ALA A 69 14.42 -8.11 0.91
CA ALA A 69 13.95 -6.97 0.13
C ALA A 69 13.56 -5.81 1.08
N LYS A 70 13.51 -4.59 0.54
CA LYS A 70 13.09 -3.40 1.30
C LYS A 70 12.28 -2.44 0.43
N ILE A 71 11.56 -1.54 1.10
CA ILE A 71 10.89 -0.42 0.44
C ILE A 71 11.95 0.42 -0.30
N GLY A 72 11.64 0.74 -1.56
CA GLY A 72 12.54 1.50 -2.44
C GLY A 72 13.48 0.64 -3.29
N ASP A 73 13.48 -0.69 -3.14
CA ASP A 73 14.15 -1.57 -4.10
C ASP A 73 13.41 -1.53 -5.45
N SER A 74 14.19 -1.57 -6.53
CA SER A 74 13.67 -1.56 -7.91
C SER A 74 13.64 -2.97 -8.49
N PHE A 75 12.54 -3.31 -9.15
CA PHE A 75 12.28 -4.60 -9.76
C PHE A 75 11.99 -4.45 -11.26
N GLY A 76 12.39 -5.42 -12.08
CA GLY A 76 12.23 -5.38 -13.52
C GLY A 76 12.96 -6.53 -14.22
N PRO A 77 12.99 -6.54 -15.57
CA PRO A 77 12.43 -5.53 -16.50
C PRO A 77 10.90 -5.61 -16.62
N THR A 78 10.26 -4.76 -17.44
CA THR A 78 8.81 -4.84 -17.69
C THR A 78 8.38 -6.29 -18.01
N TRP A 79 7.23 -6.70 -17.48
CA TRP A 79 6.67 -8.06 -17.56
C TRP A 79 7.37 -9.13 -16.73
N SER A 80 8.41 -8.80 -15.97
CA SER A 80 8.97 -9.73 -14.98
C SER A 80 7.97 -10.00 -13.85
N THR A 81 8.04 -11.21 -13.29
CA THR A 81 7.23 -11.59 -12.12
C THR A 81 8.14 -11.67 -10.90
N HIS A 82 7.72 -11.04 -9.82
CA HIS A 82 8.43 -11.05 -8.54
C HIS A 82 7.49 -11.55 -7.45
N TRP A 83 7.89 -12.62 -6.77
CA TRP A 83 7.20 -13.14 -5.60
C TRP A 83 7.72 -12.46 -4.35
N PHE A 84 6.82 -12.01 -3.48
CA PHE A 84 7.19 -11.42 -2.20
C PHE A 84 6.65 -12.29 -1.06
N GLU A 85 7.56 -12.71 -0.17
CA GLU A 85 7.21 -13.19 1.16
C GLU A 85 7.11 -11.96 2.08
N VAL A 86 5.90 -11.71 2.57
CA VAL A 86 5.61 -10.60 3.49
C VAL A 86 5.33 -11.17 4.86
N LYS A 87 6.17 -10.84 5.84
CA LYS A 87 5.93 -11.16 7.25
C LYS A 87 5.63 -9.88 8.01
N VAL A 88 4.41 -9.80 8.54
CA VAL A 88 3.93 -8.66 9.31
C VAL A 88 3.77 -9.07 10.78
N THR A 89 4.30 -8.24 11.68
CA THR A 89 4.04 -8.28 13.11
C THR A 89 3.24 -7.04 13.46
N ILE A 90 2.04 -7.21 14.03
CA ILE A 90 1.21 -6.09 14.46
C ILE A 90 1.77 -5.52 15.77
N PRO A 91 2.00 -4.19 15.87
CA PRO A 91 2.40 -3.57 17.12
C PRO A 91 1.42 -3.86 18.27
N GLU A 92 1.94 -4.04 19.49
CA GLU A 92 1.12 -4.36 20.67
C GLU A 92 0.11 -3.25 21.01
N ASP A 93 0.45 -1.99 20.70
CA ASP A 93 -0.43 -0.84 20.89
C ASP A 93 -1.53 -0.70 19.82
N TRP A 94 -1.61 -1.65 18.87
CA TRP A 94 -2.67 -1.74 17.85
C TRP A 94 -3.68 -2.85 18.16
N VAL A 95 -3.59 -3.48 19.33
CA VAL A 95 -4.56 -4.51 19.75
C VAL A 95 -5.98 -3.93 19.74
N ASN A 96 -6.93 -4.71 19.19
CA ASN A 96 -8.33 -4.35 18.96
C ASN A 96 -8.59 -3.27 17.90
N GLU A 97 -7.57 -2.83 17.16
CA GLU A 97 -7.75 -1.93 16.01
C GLU A 97 -7.97 -2.74 14.73
N GLU A 98 -8.69 -2.15 13.77
CA GLU A 98 -8.69 -2.65 12.39
C GLU A 98 -7.35 -2.29 11.73
N VAL A 99 -6.70 -3.27 11.11
CA VAL A 99 -5.38 -3.09 10.50
C VAL A 99 -5.43 -3.42 9.02
N GLU A 100 -4.94 -2.48 8.21
CA GLU A 100 -4.71 -2.66 6.79
C GLU A 100 -3.22 -2.84 6.48
N PHE A 101 -2.92 -3.70 5.50
CA PHE A 101 -1.60 -3.79 4.90
C PHE A 101 -1.60 -3.08 3.54
N ARG A 102 -0.87 -1.97 3.45
CA ARG A 102 -0.77 -1.18 2.22
C ARG A 102 0.44 -1.60 1.40
N TRP A 103 0.16 -2.01 0.16
CA TRP A 103 1.16 -2.33 -0.86
C TRP A 103 1.05 -1.32 -2.00
N ASP A 104 2.16 -0.67 -2.35
CA ASP A 104 2.23 0.27 -3.47
C ASP A 104 3.54 0.03 -4.22
N ALA A 105 3.45 -0.59 -5.39
CA ALA A 105 4.59 -0.98 -6.21
C ALA A 105 4.46 -0.54 -7.68
N ASP A 106 3.48 0.33 -7.99
CA ASP A 106 3.17 0.82 -9.34
C ASP A 106 3.00 -0.29 -10.38
N CYS A 107 2.40 -1.40 -9.96
CA CYS A 107 2.18 -2.60 -10.77
C CYS A 107 0.95 -3.42 -10.32
N GLU A 108 0.70 -4.52 -11.02
CA GLU A 108 -0.28 -5.53 -10.63
C GLU A 108 0.32 -6.53 -9.64
N GLY A 109 -0.51 -7.07 -8.76
CA GLY A 109 -0.15 -8.11 -7.80
C GLY A 109 -1.32 -9.02 -7.46
N LEU A 110 -1.03 -10.14 -6.82
CA LEU A 110 -2.03 -11.07 -6.31
C LEU A 110 -1.59 -11.56 -4.93
N LEU A 111 -2.43 -11.35 -3.94
CA LEU A 111 -2.23 -11.85 -2.59
C LEU A 111 -2.60 -13.33 -2.52
N TRP A 112 -1.69 -14.14 -1.99
CA TRP A 112 -1.88 -15.56 -1.76
C TRP A 112 -1.87 -15.86 -0.26
N SER A 113 -2.72 -16.80 0.16
CA SER A 113 -2.59 -17.44 1.48
C SER A 113 -1.35 -18.34 1.53
N LYS A 114 -0.96 -18.74 2.74
CA LYS A 114 0.11 -19.73 2.93
C LYS A 114 -0.20 -21.10 2.32
N ASP A 115 -1.47 -21.40 2.15
CA ASP A 115 -1.96 -22.67 1.58
C ASP A 115 -2.10 -22.60 0.04
N GLY A 116 -1.69 -21.50 -0.60
CA GLY A 116 -1.72 -21.35 -2.05
C GLY A 116 -3.10 -21.00 -2.61
N VAL A 117 -4.02 -20.50 -1.77
CA VAL A 117 -5.30 -19.94 -2.21
C VAL A 117 -5.14 -18.46 -2.57
N PRO A 118 -5.52 -18.00 -3.78
CA PRO A 118 -5.60 -16.58 -4.11
C PRO A 118 -6.67 -15.87 -3.27
N ILE A 119 -6.32 -14.72 -2.67
CA ILE A 119 -7.22 -13.96 -1.80
C ILE A 119 -7.69 -12.67 -2.47
N HIS A 120 -6.77 -11.86 -3.02
CA HIS A 120 -7.11 -10.53 -3.51
C HIS A 120 -6.14 -10.04 -4.58
N GLY A 121 -6.68 -9.51 -5.69
CA GLY A 121 -5.88 -8.84 -6.72
C GLY A 121 -5.52 -7.41 -6.28
N LEU A 122 -4.27 -7.02 -6.50
CA LEU A 122 -3.76 -5.69 -6.21
C LEU A 122 -3.51 -4.97 -7.53
N ILE A 123 -4.10 -3.80 -7.71
CA ILE A 123 -3.74 -2.88 -8.78
C ILE A 123 -3.18 -1.65 -8.11
N THR A 124 -1.87 -1.47 -8.23
CA THR A 124 -1.15 -0.38 -7.59
C THR A 124 -0.60 0.57 -8.62
N GLY A 125 -0.39 1.81 -8.20
CA GLY A 125 0.05 2.90 -9.04
C GLY A 125 -0.63 4.19 -8.68
N LYS A 126 -0.15 5.27 -9.29
CA LYS A 126 -0.67 6.61 -9.02
C LYS A 126 -2.08 6.73 -9.57
N PHE A 127 -3.08 6.39 -8.74
CA PHE A 127 -4.34 7.09 -8.81
C PHE A 127 -4.04 8.57 -8.55
N PRO A 128 -4.60 9.53 -9.31
CA PRO A 128 -4.44 10.93 -8.98
C PRO A 128 -4.86 11.08 -7.52
N ALA A 129 -3.89 11.39 -6.65
CA ALA A 129 -4.20 11.71 -5.28
C ALA A 129 -5.25 12.82 -5.37
N LEU A 130 -6.39 12.62 -4.72
CA LEU A 130 -7.31 13.72 -4.45
C LEU A 130 -6.51 14.74 -3.62
N GLY A 131 -5.81 15.66 -4.29
CA GLY A 131 -5.04 16.72 -3.65
C GLY A 131 -3.53 16.79 -3.90
N SER A 132 -2.97 16.26 -4.99
CA SER A 132 -1.61 16.67 -5.43
C SER A 132 -1.68 17.73 -6.53
N GLU A 133 -1.79 18.99 -6.11
CA GLU A 133 -1.16 20.15 -6.78
C GLU A 133 -0.06 20.67 -5.85
#